data_AF-A0A2M9B4F0-F1
#
_entry.id   AF-A0A2M9B4F0-F1
#
_cell.length_a   1.000
_cell.length_b   1.000
_cell.length_c   1.000
_cell.angle_alpha   90.00
_cell.angle_beta   90.00
_cell.angle_gamma   90.00
#
_symmetry.space_group_name_H-M   'P 1'
#
loop_
_entity.id
_entity.type
_entity.pdbx_description
1 polymer ?
#
loop_
_entity_poly.entity_id
_entity_poly.type
_entity_poly.pdbx_seq_one_letter_code
_entity_poly.pdbx_strand_id
1 'polypeptide(L)'
;MRLPLFVAAASLAALLSTACNRGVSVNTPTDPPVSGSVNGNDTPNPTSANTTDLRASATAAFDTTARPKWLADRIQYHLAEPKQNPAVQITRYSYKGQVVYYETLGCCDQFSNLYNQQGKMLCHPEGGLTGRGDGQCPDFDKNKTGETLVWRDPR
;
A
#
# COMPACT_ATOMS: atom_id res chain seq x y z
N MET A 1 36.41 -58.43 4.96
CA MET A 1 35.68 -59.66 4.61
C MET A 1 34.31 -59.24 4.06
N ARG A 2 34.08 -59.58 2.79
CA ARG A 2 32.87 -59.60 1.93
C ARG A 2 31.56 -58.90 2.34
N LEU A 3 31.10 -58.12 1.36
CA LEU A 3 29.78 -57.53 1.01
C LEU A 3 28.60 -58.57 0.99
N PRO A 4 27.37 -58.22 0.59
CA PRO A 4 26.21 -57.69 1.35
C PRO A 4 25.00 -58.66 1.32
N LEU A 5 23.86 -58.28 1.93
CA LEU A 5 22.56 -58.85 1.53
C LEU A 5 21.48 -57.76 1.44
N PHE A 6 20.97 -57.63 0.21
CA PHE A 6 19.79 -56.87 -0.18
C PHE A 6 18.53 -57.66 0.18
N VAL A 7 17.50 -56.99 0.72
CA VAL A 7 16.10 -57.32 0.40
C VAL A 7 15.32 -56.01 0.27
N ALA A 8 14.66 -55.88 -0.88
CA ALA A 8 13.81 -54.76 -1.26
C ALA A 8 12.45 -54.82 -0.55
N ALA A 9 11.91 -53.64 -0.20
CA ALA A 9 10.47 -53.48 0.02
C ALA A 9 10.03 -52.18 -0.66
N ALA A 10 9.24 -52.33 -1.71
CA ALA A 10 8.56 -51.26 -2.40
C ALA A 10 7.44 -50.70 -1.53
N SER A 11 7.30 -49.38 -1.45
CA SER A 11 6.08 -48.72 -0.98
C SER A 11 5.94 -47.39 -1.70
N LEU A 12 5.04 -47.36 -2.69
CA LEU A 12 4.56 -46.16 -3.34
C LEU A 12 3.84 -45.28 -2.31
N ALA A 13 4.32 -44.05 -2.12
CA ALA A 13 3.55 -42.98 -1.50
C ALA A 13 3.49 -41.80 -2.48
N ALA A 14 2.45 -41.80 -3.31
CA ALA A 14 2.11 -40.66 -4.15
C ALA A 14 1.33 -39.64 -3.29
N LEU A 15 2.00 -38.58 -2.83
CA LEU A 15 1.35 -37.42 -2.23
C LEU A 15 1.23 -36.34 -3.31
N LEU A 16 0.03 -36.21 -3.86
CA LEU A 16 -0.32 -35.15 -4.80
C LEU A 16 -0.29 -33.80 -4.08
N SER A 17 0.66 -32.94 -4.46
CA SER A 17 0.66 -31.52 -4.10
C SER A 17 -0.44 -30.79 -4.89
N THR A 18 -1.58 -30.53 -4.25
CA THR A 18 -2.61 -29.63 -4.77
C THR A 18 -2.13 -28.18 -4.65
N ALA A 19 -1.45 -27.68 -5.66
CA ALA A 19 -1.19 -26.26 -5.82
C ALA A 19 -2.49 -25.56 -6.27
N CYS A 20 -3.11 -24.75 -5.41
CA CYS A 20 -4.19 -23.86 -5.81
C CYS A 20 -3.62 -22.67 -6.60
N ASN A 21 -3.41 -22.83 -7.92
CA ASN A 21 -3.24 -21.68 -8.79
C ASN A 21 -4.60 -20.98 -8.96
N ARG A 22 -4.83 -19.91 -8.19
CA ARG A 22 -5.90 -18.95 -8.49
C ARG A 22 -5.47 -18.16 -9.73
N GLY A 23 -5.88 -18.64 -10.89
CA GLY A 23 -5.77 -17.89 -12.14
C GLY A 23 -6.55 -16.58 -12.01
N VAL A 24 -5.85 -15.45 -12.06
CA VAL A 24 -6.48 -14.14 -12.25
C VAL A 24 -6.66 -13.98 -13.75
N SER A 25 -7.91 -13.98 -14.23
CA SER A 25 -8.22 -13.58 -15.61
C SER A 25 -8.07 -12.07 -15.69
N VAL A 26 -7.06 -11.62 -16.43
CA VAL A 26 -6.91 -10.22 -16.83
C VAL A 26 -7.63 -10.08 -18.15
N ASN A 27 -8.91 -9.71 -18.10
CA ASN A 27 -9.64 -9.32 -19.30
C ASN A 27 -9.32 -7.85 -19.56
N THR A 28 -8.25 -7.57 -20.31
CA THR A 28 -8.12 -6.27 -20.98
C THR A 28 -9.26 -6.17 -21.99
N PRO A 29 -10.10 -5.12 -21.96
CA PRO A 29 -11.04 -4.86 -23.03
C PRO A 29 -10.22 -4.53 -24.29
N THR A 30 -10.06 -5.51 -25.18
CA THR A 30 -9.57 -5.26 -26.52
C THR A 30 -10.81 -4.96 -27.36
N ASP A 31 -11.17 -3.69 -27.48
CA ASP A 31 -12.16 -3.29 -28.46
C ASP A 31 -11.65 -3.71 -29.86
N PRO A 32 -12.50 -4.30 -30.72
CA PRO A 32 -12.12 -4.57 -32.10
C PRO A 32 -11.73 -3.25 -32.79
N PRO A 33 -10.66 -3.22 -33.60
CA PRO A 33 -10.30 -2.02 -34.33
C PRO A 33 -11.46 -1.60 -35.25
N VAL A 34 -11.96 -0.39 -35.06
CA VAL A 34 -12.98 0.20 -35.92
C VAL A 34 -12.31 0.60 -37.23
N SER A 35 -12.66 -0.08 -38.33
CA SER A 35 -12.23 0.32 -39.67
C SER A 35 -12.99 1.58 -40.10
N GLY A 36 -12.30 2.72 -40.10
CA GLY A 36 -12.78 3.98 -40.66
C GLY A 36 -11.63 4.98 -40.84
N SER A 37 -11.63 5.72 -41.96
CA SER A 37 -10.69 6.83 -42.18
C SER A 37 -11.03 7.98 -41.24
N VAL A 38 -10.09 8.33 -40.35
CA VAL A 38 -10.17 9.55 -39.52
C VAL A 38 -9.47 10.70 -40.24
N ASN A 39 -10.23 11.51 -40.99
CA ASN A 39 -9.77 12.83 -41.43
C ASN A 39 -10.46 13.89 -40.57
N GLY A 40 -9.80 14.30 -39.48
CA GLY A 40 -10.23 15.35 -38.56
C GLY A 40 -9.16 15.61 -37.50
N ASN A 41 -9.08 16.84 -36.97
CA ASN A 41 -8.07 17.24 -35.98
C ASN A 41 -8.37 16.75 -34.55
N ASP A 42 -9.48 16.05 -34.35
CA ASP A 42 -9.91 15.59 -33.03
C ASP A 42 -10.09 14.08 -33.05
N THR A 43 -9.29 13.39 -32.23
CA THR A 43 -9.53 11.98 -31.88
C THR A 43 -10.70 11.93 -30.91
N PRO A 44 -11.80 11.20 -31.21
CA PRO A 44 -12.87 11.02 -30.24
C PRO A 44 -12.33 10.28 -29.01
N ASN A 45 -12.55 10.83 -27.83
CA ASN A 45 -12.27 10.14 -26.56
C ASN A 45 -13.11 8.85 -26.51
N PRO A 46 -12.54 7.67 -26.20
CA PRO A 46 -13.33 6.44 -26.08
C PRO A 46 -14.43 6.61 -25.02
N THR A 47 -15.68 6.51 -25.47
CA THR A 47 -16.85 6.53 -24.58
C THR A 47 -16.99 5.15 -23.94
N SER A 48 -16.43 4.97 -22.75
CA SER A 48 -16.69 3.76 -21.95
C SER A 48 -18.15 3.77 -21.48
N ALA A 49 -19.00 3.02 -22.16
CA ALA A 49 -20.41 2.83 -21.80
C ALA A 49 -20.63 1.82 -20.64
N ASN A 50 -19.55 1.28 -20.06
CA ASN A 50 -19.59 0.23 -19.03
C ASN A 50 -18.96 0.65 -17.70
N THR A 51 -18.95 1.94 -17.36
CA THR A 51 -18.75 2.32 -15.94
C THR A 51 -20.08 2.09 -15.20
N THR A 52 -20.38 0.83 -14.91
CA THR A 52 -21.29 0.53 -13.80
C THR A 52 -20.56 0.98 -12.54
N ASP A 53 -21.01 2.10 -11.96
CA ASP A 53 -20.55 2.60 -10.67
C ASP A 53 -20.97 1.59 -9.58
N LEU A 54 -20.15 0.55 -9.42
CA LEU A 54 -20.13 -0.29 -8.23
C LEU A 54 -19.21 0.34 -7.19
N ARG A 55 -19.39 1.62 -6.89
CA ARG A 55 -18.97 2.17 -5.61
C ARG A 55 -20.03 3.13 -5.13
N ALA A 56 -21.18 2.55 -4.76
CA ALA A 56 -21.84 2.97 -3.53
C ALA A 56 -20.73 3.20 -2.51
N SER A 57 -20.51 4.48 -2.23
CA SER A 57 -19.54 4.95 -1.26
C SER A 57 -19.95 4.32 0.06
N ALA A 58 -19.41 3.14 0.33
CA ALA A 58 -19.01 2.79 1.67
C ALA A 58 -18.09 3.93 2.07
N THR A 59 -18.69 4.98 2.63
CA THR A 59 -18.07 5.78 3.68
C THR A 59 -17.39 4.72 4.52
N ALA A 60 -16.07 4.59 4.36
CA ALA A 60 -15.31 3.68 5.18
C ALA A 60 -15.69 4.07 6.59
N ALA A 61 -16.50 3.24 7.24
CA ALA A 61 -17.00 3.56 8.56
C ALA A 61 -15.74 3.66 9.40
N PHE A 62 -15.35 4.89 9.74
CA PHE A 62 -14.12 5.12 10.46
C PHE A 62 -14.31 4.48 11.83
N ASP A 63 -13.55 3.43 12.09
CA ASP A 63 -13.45 2.89 13.44
C ASP A 63 -12.87 3.97 14.35
N THR A 64 -13.71 4.52 15.22
CA THR A 64 -13.32 5.50 16.24
C THR A 64 -12.84 4.82 17.52
N THR A 65 -12.98 3.49 17.65
CA THR A 65 -12.63 2.72 18.84
C THR A 65 -11.49 1.74 18.53
N ALA A 66 -10.28 2.29 18.38
CA ALA A 66 -8.97 1.68 18.74
C ALA A 66 -7.77 2.54 18.31
N ARG A 67 -7.92 3.87 18.14
CA ARG A 67 -6.77 4.75 17.86
C ARG A 67 -6.23 5.31 19.17
N PRO A 68 -4.91 5.26 19.41
CA PRO A 68 -4.31 5.93 20.56
C PRO A 68 -4.70 7.41 20.58
N LYS A 69 -4.94 7.97 21.78
CA LYS A 69 -5.36 9.37 21.93
C LYS A 69 -4.44 10.35 21.18
N TRP A 70 -3.12 10.15 21.27
CA TRP A 70 -2.14 11.01 20.58
C TRP A 70 -2.36 11.07 19.06
N LEU A 71 -2.82 9.97 18.46
CA LEU A 71 -3.03 9.88 17.02
C LEU A 71 -4.30 10.62 16.60
N ALA A 72 -5.35 10.54 17.43
CA ALA A 72 -6.55 11.35 17.24
C ALA A 72 -6.22 12.84 17.37
N ASP A 73 -5.44 13.23 18.38
CA ASP A 73 -5.01 14.61 18.59
C ASP A 73 -4.16 15.12 17.41
N ARG A 74 -3.29 14.27 16.84
CA ARG A 74 -2.50 14.60 15.64
C ARG A 74 -3.36 14.82 14.40
N ILE A 75 -4.41 14.02 14.22
CA ILE A 75 -5.37 14.20 13.12
C ILE A 75 -6.12 15.53 13.29
N GLN A 76 -6.56 15.85 14.51
CA GLN A 76 -7.26 17.11 14.78
C GLN A 76 -6.36 18.33 14.54
N TYR A 77 -5.07 18.22 14.86
CA TYR A 77 -4.09 19.26 14.52
C TYR A 77 -4.09 19.57 13.01
N HIS A 78 -3.98 18.56 12.14
CA HIS A 78 -3.97 18.78 10.70
C HIS A 78 -5.28 19.36 10.16
N LEU A 79 -6.43 18.92 10.70
CA LEU A 79 -7.73 19.45 10.32
C LEU A 79 -7.92 20.93 10.74
N ALA A 80 -7.22 21.39 11.77
CA ALA A 80 -7.23 22.79 12.21
C ALA A 80 -6.27 23.68 11.39
N GLU A 81 -5.22 23.09 10.83
CA GLU A 81 -4.27 23.79 9.96
C GLU A 81 -4.83 24.02 8.53
N PRO A 82 -4.27 24.99 7.77
CA PRO A 82 -4.59 25.15 6.36
C PRO A 82 -4.37 23.85 5.57
N LYS A 83 -5.22 23.59 4.57
CA LYS A 83 -5.09 22.38 3.76
C LYS A 83 -3.71 22.32 3.10
N GLN A 84 -3.10 21.14 3.11
CA GLN A 84 -1.81 20.90 2.49
C GLN A 84 -1.97 20.26 1.11
N ASN A 85 -0.98 20.50 0.23
CA ASN A 85 -0.88 19.84 -1.07
C ASN A 85 0.56 19.30 -1.26
N PRO A 86 0.79 17.98 -1.37
CA PRO A 86 -0.22 16.92 -1.28
C PRO A 86 -0.89 16.84 0.10
N ALA A 87 -2.06 16.19 0.14
CA ALA A 87 -2.80 15.97 1.38
C ALA A 87 -1.96 15.15 2.38
N VAL A 88 -2.05 15.52 3.65
CA VAL A 88 -1.44 14.76 4.75
C VAL A 88 -2.06 13.37 4.80
N GLN A 89 -1.21 12.37 4.96
CA GLN A 89 -1.60 10.98 5.13
C GLN A 89 -0.88 10.39 6.33
N ILE A 90 -1.60 9.62 7.14
CA ILE A 90 -1.03 8.79 8.20
C ILE A 90 -1.28 7.32 7.86
N THR A 91 -0.20 6.57 7.75
CA THR A 91 -0.19 5.15 7.42
C THR A 91 0.49 4.36 8.54
N ARG A 92 -0.10 3.23 8.91
CA ARG A 92 0.47 2.29 9.87
C ARG A 92 1.30 1.25 9.14
N TYR A 93 2.45 0.90 9.71
CA TYR A 93 3.33 -0.16 9.24
C TYR A 93 3.82 -1.04 10.40
N SER A 94 4.32 -2.22 10.05
CA SER A 94 5.24 -3.00 10.88
C SER A 94 6.67 -2.69 10.44
N TYR A 95 7.53 -2.29 11.37
CA TYR A 95 8.92 -1.98 11.13
C TYR A 95 9.74 -2.37 12.37
N LYS A 96 10.83 -3.13 12.17
CA LYS A 96 11.67 -3.66 13.26
C LYS A 96 10.87 -4.39 14.36
N GLY A 97 9.85 -5.14 13.96
CA GLY A 97 8.97 -5.89 14.88
C GLY A 97 8.01 -5.02 15.70
N GLN A 98 7.91 -3.72 15.39
CA GLN A 98 7.05 -2.77 16.10
C GLN A 98 6.00 -2.17 15.17
N VAL A 99 4.87 -1.77 15.76
CA VAL A 99 3.90 -0.92 15.08
C VAL A 99 4.42 0.51 15.07
N VAL A 100 4.45 1.09 13.88
CA VAL A 100 4.84 2.49 13.66
C VAL A 100 3.79 3.21 12.83
N TYR A 101 3.74 4.53 12.97
CA TYR A 101 2.87 5.41 12.21
C TYR A 101 3.72 6.39 11.41
N TYR A 102 3.58 6.32 10.10
CA TYR A 102 4.25 7.17 9.13
C TYR A 102 3.28 8.27 8.71
N GLU A 103 3.72 9.52 8.83
CA GLU A 103 2.96 10.71 8.48
C GLU A 103 3.68 11.46 7.36
N THR A 104 2.98 11.68 6.24
CA THR A 104 3.44 12.58 5.18
C THR A 104 3.11 14.02 5.55
N LEU A 105 3.95 14.97 5.13
CA LEU A 105 3.61 16.38 5.15
C LEU A 105 3.48 16.91 3.71
N GLY A 106 3.01 18.15 3.57
CA GLY A 106 2.93 18.86 2.30
C GLY A 106 4.25 18.93 1.52
N CYS A 107 4.21 19.53 0.33
CA CYS A 107 5.29 19.47 -0.65
C CYS A 107 6.61 20.14 -0.19
N CYS A 108 7.64 19.97 -1.02
CA CYS A 108 8.99 20.51 -0.92
C CYS A 108 9.90 19.73 0.05
N ASP A 109 10.78 20.43 0.76
CA ASP A 109 11.80 19.87 1.66
C ASP A 109 11.26 19.53 3.05
N GLN A 110 9.94 19.39 3.19
CA GLN A 110 9.34 19.03 4.47
C GLN A 110 9.63 17.57 4.79
N PHE A 111 10.01 17.34 6.04
CA PHE A 111 10.24 16.00 6.54
C PHE A 111 8.93 15.25 6.74
N SER A 112 8.89 13.99 6.32
CA SER A 112 7.90 13.07 6.84
C SER A 112 8.24 12.69 8.28
N ASN A 113 7.25 12.20 9.03
CA ASN A 113 7.44 11.85 10.43
C ASN A 113 7.15 10.37 10.66
N LEU A 114 8.03 9.70 11.40
CA LEU A 114 7.80 8.34 11.86
C LEU A 114 7.62 8.34 13.38
N TYR A 115 6.51 7.80 13.86
CA TYR A 115 6.19 7.67 15.28
C TYR A 115 6.13 6.21 15.69
N ASN A 116 6.51 5.92 16.93
CA ASN A 116 6.24 4.62 17.54
C ASN A 116 4.76 4.49 17.94
N GLN A 117 4.38 3.33 18.47
CA GLN A 117 3.01 3.05 18.93
C GLN A 117 2.49 4.04 20.01
N GLN A 118 3.38 4.64 20.78
CA GLN A 118 3.07 5.59 21.86
C GLN A 118 3.05 7.06 21.38
N GLY A 119 3.31 7.33 20.09
CA GLY A 119 3.34 8.68 19.54
C GLY A 119 4.66 9.41 19.71
N LYS A 120 5.71 8.73 20.17
CA LYS A 120 7.06 9.31 20.23
C LYS A 120 7.63 9.36 18.82
N MET A 121 8.12 10.53 18.41
CA MET A 121 8.88 10.68 17.17
C MET A 121 10.15 9.83 17.21
N LEU A 122 10.35 9.04 16.16
CA LEU A 122 11.49 8.17 15.96
C LEU A 122 12.54 8.82 15.05
N CYS A 123 12.09 9.39 13.93
CA CYS A 123 12.94 9.92 12.86
C CYS A 123 12.10 10.55 11.74
N HIS A 124 12.81 11.13 10.78
CA HIS A 124 12.30 11.61 9.50
C HIS A 124 12.85 10.74 8.36
N PRO A 125 12.09 9.75 7.85
CA PRO A 125 12.62 8.82 6.85
C PRO A 125 12.72 9.42 5.44
N GLU A 126 11.95 10.47 5.14
CA GLU A 126 11.91 11.13 3.82
C GLU A 126 11.86 12.65 3.99
N GLY A 127 12.14 13.38 2.91
CA GLY A 127 12.09 14.85 2.88
C GLY A 127 13.44 15.51 3.16
N GLY A 128 13.41 16.80 3.51
CA GLY A 128 14.61 17.65 3.59
C GLY A 128 15.21 17.95 2.22
N LEU A 129 16.26 18.77 2.19
CA LEU A 129 16.91 19.24 0.95
C LEU A 129 17.38 18.12 0.01
N THR A 130 17.66 16.94 0.57
CA THR A 130 18.14 15.78 -0.20
C THR A 130 17.04 14.79 -0.54
N GLY A 131 15.84 14.94 0.05
CA GLY A 131 14.76 13.97 0.02
C GLY A 131 14.99 12.73 0.89
N ARG A 132 16.15 12.57 1.53
CA ARG A 132 16.55 11.35 2.27
C ARG A 132 16.23 11.37 3.76
N GLY A 133 15.47 12.37 4.20
CA GLY A 133 15.15 12.52 5.61
C GLY A 133 16.35 12.96 6.46
N ASP A 134 16.30 12.63 7.74
CA ASP A 134 17.31 13.00 8.75
C ASP A 134 18.45 11.97 8.90
N GLY A 135 18.37 10.86 8.18
CA GLY A 135 19.35 9.77 8.24
C GLY A 135 19.25 8.86 9.47
N GLN A 136 18.25 9.03 10.36
CA GLN A 136 18.09 8.20 11.55
C GLN A 136 17.37 6.87 11.27
N CYS A 137 16.58 6.80 10.20
CA CYS A 137 15.89 5.58 9.75
C CYS A 137 16.17 5.25 8.26
N PRO A 138 17.44 5.03 7.87
CA PRO A 138 17.84 4.89 6.46
C PRO A 138 17.29 3.62 5.79
N ASP A 139 16.84 2.65 6.58
CA ASP A 139 16.30 1.38 6.11
C ASP A 139 14.77 1.30 6.19
N PHE A 140 14.08 2.37 6.62
CA PHE A 140 12.62 2.37 6.81
C PHE A 140 11.87 2.00 5.53
N ASP A 141 12.20 2.64 4.41
CA ASP A 141 11.48 2.42 3.16
C ASP A 141 11.59 0.96 2.66
N LYS A 142 12.76 0.34 2.85
CA LYS A 142 13.04 -1.04 2.42
C LYS A 142 12.42 -2.09 3.34
N ASN A 143 12.29 -1.79 4.63
CA ASN A 143 11.98 -2.79 5.66
C ASN A 143 10.58 -2.63 6.27
N LYS A 144 9.84 -1.55 5.96
CA LYS A 144 8.44 -1.40 6.38
C LYS A 144 7.54 -2.40 5.66
N THR A 145 6.58 -2.97 6.37
CA THR A 145 5.62 -3.95 5.84
C THR A 145 4.24 -3.73 6.43
N GLY A 146 3.22 -4.42 5.91
CA GLY A 146 1.87 -4.39 6.49
C GLY A 146 1.24 -3.01 6.42
N GLU A 147 1.33 -2.37 5.26
CA GLU A 147 0.76 -1.05 5.00
C GLU A 147 -0.74 -1.02 5.35
N THR A 148 -1.15 -0.03 6.14
CA THR A 148 -2.56 0.22 6.42
C THR A 148 -2.80 1.71 6.51
N LEU A 149 -3.58 2.27 5.59
CA LEU A 149 -4.01 3.66 5.65
C LEU A 149 -4.86 3.88 6.91
N VAL A 150 -4.41 4.76 7.80
CA VAL A 150 -5.13 5.09 9.05
C VAL A 150 -6.02 6.31 8.86
N TRP A 151 -5.49 7.32 8.17
CA TRP A 151 -6.18 8.56 7.89
C TRP A 151 -5.51 9.30 6.72
N ARG A 152 -6.30 10.07 5.98
CA ARG A 152 -5.85 11.04 4.97
C ARG A 152 -6.73 12.27 5.12
N ASP A 153 -6.15 13.47 5.03
CA ASP A 153 -6.91 14.72 5.04
C ASP A 153 -7.96 14.69 3.91
N PRO A 154 -9.26 14.85 4.22
CA PRO A 154 -10.32 14.79 3.21
C PRO A 154 -10.52 16.12 2.43
N ARG A 155 -9.79 17.19 2.77
CA ARG A 155 -9.97 18.56 2.21
C ARG A 155 -9.14 18.85 0.96
#